data_AF-A0A1J4JIJ9-F1
#
_entry.id   AF-A0A1J4JIJ9-F1
#
_cell.length_a   1.000
_cell.length_b   1.000
_cell.length_c   1.000
_cell.angle_alpha   90.00
_cell.angle_beta   90.00
_cell.angle_gamma   90.00
#
_symmetry.space_group_name_H-M   'P 1'
#
loop_
_entity.id
_entity.type
_entity.pdbx_description
1 polymer ?
#
loop_
_entity_poly.entity_id
_entity_poly.type
_entity_poly.pdbx_seq_one_letter_code
_entity_poly.pdbx_strand_id
1 'polypeptide(L)'
;MSSFLSLLAKQISNVIAPQVEADGDEATHIWQSICNCTLDNSPDSLLKLHSLIQDLLEVIKLSAEQGTKQSVIEILTSHQIPSKLVAFAEADIPNGFINEVIPFFIEFTFEPLSFHLNEPFIIDAVNKLLQLSQISDPGKFEILMDSILEHLNRYPDDIEKFIVSENSAPFLSELAKNISMKYNDIGEFIFPLLAQTKYNKTLHSFLVNSTQFIQNLVRFVKGCVEKCSVNPKKRQFILFLDIALQSAPPDFVASFYTIFEQEIFKPLIENPTNSSSSSMVNSLKSSIYILTAFNTIHIIKPVMEFVQTHINEYLDSKNENIIILAIRCIALIIEHSIPKFEAPPEKQNINLFLDFLALLPPEWFVKSDMMLHAKNAESRVNLNFSSINTISNSSDWEISETLQKVLKLFDNFLDNGLRLNLALTEFFSLIASLSDQGATFFALSDDCENGLVKTLQTLCTTAKRRVGKKSDTRTNIENAYEILADGQTDGNGTFNNIVTLIEFCQELKAIAQTKNLFHQRDEYFMA
;
A
#
# COMPACT_ATOMS: atom_id res chain seq x y z
N MET A 1 -34.39 -27.27 42.64
CA MET A 1 -33.45 -26.62 41.71
C MET A 1 -32.58 -27.70 41.07
N SER A 2 -33.10 -28.35 40.02
CA SER A 2 -32.36 -29.23 39.12
C SER A 2 -31.77 -28.35 38.01
N SER A 3 -30.59 -27.77 38.23
CA SER A 3 -30.02 -26.73 37.37
C SER A 3 -29.01 -27.33 36.38
N PHE A 4 -29.25 -27.11 35.08
CA PHE A 4 -28.31 -27.11 33.94
C PHE A 4 -27.38 -28.33 33.73
N LEU A 5 -26.62 -28.76 34.74
CA LEU A 5 -25.75 -29.94 34.72
C LEU A 5 -26.52 -31.24 34.49
N SER A 6 -27.75 -31.39 35.00
CA SER A 6 -28.57 -32.58 34.72
C SER A 6 -29.16 -32.58 33.30
N LEU A 7 -29.18 -31.43 32.63
CA LEU A 7 -29.63 -31.25 31.25
C LEU A 7 -28.48 -31.56 30.28
N LEU A 8 -27.25 -31.10 30.58
CA LEU A 8 -26.01 -31.49 29.90
C LEU A 8 -25.73 -32.99 30.06
N ALA A 9 -25.83 -33.55 31.26
CA ALA A 9 -25.67 -34.99 31.48
C ALA A 9 -26.76 -35.82 30.76
N LYS A 10 -27.98 -35.28 30.58
CA LYS A 10 -29.05 -35.92 29.76
C LYS A 10 -28.80 -35.81 28.26
N GLN A 11 -28.21 -34.71 27.78
CA GLN A 11 -27.82 -34.59 26.37
C GLN A 11 -26.59 -35.44 26.05
N ILE A 12 -25.63 -35.56 26.96
CA ILE A 12 -24.45 -36.41 26.84
C ILE A 12 -24.84 -37.91 26.92
N SER A 13 -25.71 -38.31 27.86
CA SER A 13 -26.17 -39.71 27.96
C SER A 13 -27.10 -40.16 26.82
N ASN A 14 -27.82 -39.24 26.16
CA ASN A 14 -28.61 -39.57 24.97
C ASN A 14 -27.78 -39.57 23.66
N VAL A 15 -26.54 -39.09 23.69
CA VAL A 15 -25.61 -39.06 22.53
C VAL A 15 -24.54 -40.16 22.60
N ILE A 16 -24.32 -40.76 23.78
CA ILE A 16 -23.31 -41.79 24.00
C ILE A 16 -23.99 -43.15 24.25
N ALA A 17 -24.35 -43.84 23.17
CA ALA A 17 -24.13 -45.27 23.01
C ALA A 17 -24.63 -45.73 21.62
N PRO A 18 -23.78 -45.78 20.59
CA PRO A 18 -23.91 -46.82 19.59
C PRO A 18 -23.59 -48.16 20.29
N GLN A 19 -24.40 -49.19 20.03
CA GLN A 19 -24.10 -50.55 20.48
C GLN A 19 -22.74 -51.01 19.93
N VAL A 20 -22.01 -51.78 20.72
CA VAL A 20 -20.76 -52.44 20.33
C VAL A 20 -21.09 -53.45 19.23
N GLU A 21 -20.85 -53.08 17.97
CA GLU A 21 -20.64 -54.07 16.91
C GLU A 21 -19.20 -54.55 17.01
N ALA A 22 -19.02 -55.86 17.02
CA ALA A 22 -17.77 -56.54 17.35
C ALA A 22 -16.67 -56.46 16.26
N ASP A 23 -16.87 -55.65 15.22
CA ASP A 23 -15.96 -55.43 14.09
C ASP A 23 -15.65 -53.93 13.88
N GLY A 24 -15.34 -53.22 14.97
CA GLY A 24 -15.06 -51.78 14.92
C GLY A 24 -13.70 -51.45 14.30
N ASP A 25 -13.70 -50.62 13.25
CA ASP A 25 -12.53 -49.95 12.68
C ASP A 25 -11.69 -49.26 13.77
N GLU A 26 -10.35 -49.28 13.65
CA GLU A 26 -9.38 -48.75 14.63
C GLU A 26 -9.72 -47.31 15.06
N ALA A 27 -10.14 -46.47 14.11
CA ALA A 27 -10.60 -45.10 14.36
C ALA A 27 -11.82 -45.03 15.31
N THR A 28 -12.73 -45.99 15.24
CA THR A 28 -13.94 -46.05 16.09
C THR A 28 -13.56 -46.34 17.54
N HIS A 29 -12.59 -47.23 17.77
CA HIS A 29 -12.09 -47.54 19.10
C HIS A 29 -11.34 -46.36 19.74
N ILE A 30 -10.53 -45.65 18.95
CA ILE A 30 -9.85 -44.42 19.40
C ILE A 30 -10.90 -43.36 19.77
N TRP A 31 -11.91 -43.15 18.91
CA TRP A 31 -12.97 -42.18 19.15
C TRP A 31 -13.78 -42.45 20.43
N GLN A 32 -14.14 -43.71 20.70
CA GLN A 32 -14.80 -44.08 21.95
C GLN A 32 -13.92 -43.79 23.17
N SER A 33 -12.62 -44.02 23.05
CA SER A 33 -11.66 -43.72 24.12
C SER A 33 -11.54 -42.22 24.39
N ILE A 34 -11.57 -41.38 23.33
CA ILE A 34 -11.62 -39.92 23.45
C ILE A 34 -12.88 -39.51 24.22
N CYS A 35 -14.06 -40.00 23.81
CA CYS A 35 -15.33 -39.68 24.48
C CYS A 35 -15.28 -40.00 25.99
N ASN A 36 -14.72 -41.15 26.36
CA ASN A 36 -14.62 -41.55 27.76
C ASN A 36 -13.67 -40.64 28.57
N CYS A 37 -12.58 -40.16 27.97
CA CYS A 37 -11.64 -39.28 28.66
C CYS A 37 -12.22 -37.87 28.88
N THR A 38 -13.23 -37.45 28.09
CA THR A 38 -13.94 -36.17 28.31
C THR A 38 -14.97 -36.22 29.46
N LEU A 39 -15.14 -37.37 30.12
CA LEU A 39 -16.04 -37.53 31.28
C LEU A 39 -15.38 -37.18 32.62
N ASP A 40 -14.05 -37.08 32.66
CA ASP A 40 -13.27 -36.80 33.88
C ASP A 40 -12.36 -35.58 33.69
N ASN A 41 -12.48 -34.58 34.56
CA ASN A 41 -11.65 -33.37 34.49
C ASN A 41 -10.35 -33.56 35.27
N SER A 42 -9.43 -34.36 34.72
CA SER A 42 -8.13 -34.65 35.32
C SER A 42 -6.96 -34.39 34.35
N PRO A 43 -5.77 -33.99 34.86
CA PRO A 43 -4.58 -33.80 34.03
C PRO A 43 -4.16 -35.06 33.26
N ASP A 44 -4.33 -36.24 33.87
CA ASP A 44 -4.03 -37.52 33.24
C ASP A 44 -4.98 -37.79 32.06
N SER A 45 -6.25 -37.41 32.19
CA SER A 45 -7.22 -37.49 31.09
C SER A 45 -6.83 -36.57 29.94
N LEU A 46 -6.30 -35.36 30.21
CA LEU A 46 -5.82 -34.45 29.18
C LEU A 46 -4.60 -35.02 28.43
N LEU A 47 -3.62 -35.57 29.15
CA LEU A 47 -2.44 -36.21 28.53
C LEU A 47 -2.84 -37.40 27.65
N LYS A 48 -3.81 -38.20 28.10
CA LYS A 48 -4.34 -39.32 27.32
C LYS A 48 -5.15 -38.85 26.12
N LEU A 49 -5.90 -37.76 26.24
CA LEU A 49 -6.62 -37.15 25.12
C LEU A 49 -5.66 -36.64 24.05
N HIS A 50 -4.54 -36.03 24.45
CA HIS A 50 -3.50 -35.62 23.51
C HIS A 50 -3.03 -36.79 22.65
N SER A 51 -2.62 -37.91 23.27
CA SER A 51 -2.15 -39.09 22.51
C SER A 51 -3.25 -39.65 21.61
N LEU A 52 -4.47 -39.81 22.14
CA LEU A 52 -5.58 -40.37 21.36
C LEU A 52 -5.99 -39.50 20.17
N ILE A 53 -5.91 -38.17 20.28
CA ILE A 53 -6.17 -37.28 19.14
C ILE A 53 -5.08 -37.43 18.08
N GLN A 54 -3.81 -37.55 18.47
CA GLN A 54 -2.71 -37.79 17.53
C GLN A 54 -2.87 -39.15 16.83
N ASP A 55 -3.19 -40.21 17.58
CA ASP A 55 -3.44 -41.54 17.03
C ASP A 55 -4.60 -41.50 16.02
N LEU A 56 -5.69 -40.80 16.35
CA LEU A 56 -6.83 -40.64 15.45
C LEU A 56 -6.44 -39.90 14.16
N LEU A 57 -5.64 -38.84 14.26
CA LEU A 57 -5.14 -38.10 13.10
C LEU A 57 -4.27 -38.96 12.20
N GLU A 58 -3.39 -39.78 12.79
CA GLU A 58 -2.51 -40.68 12.03
C GLU A 58 -3.32 -41.71 11.23
N VAL A 59 -4.33 -42.33 11.85
CA VAL A 59 -5.24 -43.27 11.16
C VAL A 59 -5.99 -42.60 10.01
N ILE A 60 -6.49 -41.37 10.22
CA ILE A 60 -7.19 -40.59 9.19
C ILE A 60 -6.24 -40.25 8.03
N LYS A 61 -5.02 -39.79 8.33
CA LYS A 61 -4.01 -39.44 7.30
C LYS A 61 -3.61 -40.64 6.47
N LEU A 62 -3.26 -41.76 7.12
CA LEU A 62 -2.88 -42.99 6.43
C LEU A 62 -4.00 -43.48 5.50
N SER A 63 -5.26 -43.39 5.95
CA SER A 63 -6.41 -43.73 5.12
C SER A 63 -6.53 -42.79 3.91
N ALA A 64 -6.36 -41.49 4.10
CA ALA A 64 -6.40 -40.52 3.01
C ALA A 64 -5.28 -40.75 1.97
N GLU A 65 -4.06 -41.05 2.40
CA GLU A 65 -2.90 -41.35 1.54
C GLU A 65 -3.09 -42.63 0.72
N GLN A 66 -3.77 -43.63 1.30
CA GLN A 66 -4.11 -44.88 0.62
C GLN A 66 -5.27 -44.74 -0.38
N GLY A 67 -5.82 -43.53 -0.54
CA GLY A 67 -6.88 -43.23 -1.50
C GLY A 67 -8.28 -43.64 -1.06
N THR A 68 -8.47 -44.04 0.21
CA THR A 68 -9.78 -44.43 0.76
C THR A 68 -10.57 -43.22 1.29
N LYS A 69 -10.69 -42.17 0.47
CA LYS A 69 -11.36 -40.91 0.85
C LYS A 69 -12.79 -41.11 1.40
N GLN A 70 -13.52 -42.07 0.85
CA GLN A 70 -14.89 -42.36 1.26
C GLN A 70 -14.97 -42.89 2.70
N SER A 71 -14.03 -43.75 3.12
CA SER A 71 -14.03 -44.30 4.48
C SER A 71 -13.72 -43.23 5.52
N VAL A 72 -12.81 -42.30 5.20
CA VAL A 72 -12.52 -41.14 6.07
C VAL A 72 -13.77 -40.28 6.29
N ILE A 73 -14.49 -39.95 5.22
CA ILE A 73 -15.74 -39.18 5.31
C ILE A 73 -16.79 -39.94 6.13
N GLU A 74 -16.96 -41.24 5.88
CA GLU A 74 -17.92 -42.08 6.60
C GLU A 74 -17.65 -42.09 8.10
N ILE A 75 -16.40 -42.31 8.52
CA ILE A 75 -16.01 -42.33 9.94
C ILE A 75 -16.27 -40.97 10.60
N LEU A 76 -15.78 -39.88 9.99
CA LEU A 76 -15.90 -38.54 10.57
C LEU A 76 -17.36 -38.08 10.66
N THR A 77 -18.16 -38.38 9.63
CA THR A 77 -19.56 -37.97 9.54
C THR A 77 -20.48 -38.82 10.41
N SER A 78 -20.36 -40.15 10.35
CA SER A 78 -21.24 -41.08 11.10
C SER A 78 -21.12 -40.88 12.61
N HIS A 79 -19.91 -40.65 13.10
CA HIS A 79 -19.65 -40.40 14.51
C HIS A 79 -19.75 -38.92 14.91
N GLN A 80 -19.88 -38.02 13.93
CA GLN A 80 -19.90 -36.57 14.08
C GLN A 80 -18.65 -36.01 14.79
N ILE A 81 -17.49 -36.64 14.53
CA ILE A 81 -16.23 -36.41 15.26
C ILE A 81 -15.88 -34.92 15.33
N PRO A 82 -15.82 -34.18 14.21
CA PRO A 82 -15.36 -32.78 14.25
C PRO A 82 -16.30 -31.90 15.08
N SER A 83 -17.61 -32.04 14.91
CA SER A 83 -18.59 -31.26 15.67
C SER A 83 -18.56 -31.55 17.17
N LYS A 84 -18.33 -32.83 17.56
CA LYS A 84 -18.23 -33.23 18.97
C LYS A 84 -16.92 -32.79 19.59
N LEU A 85 -15.80 -32.85 18.87
CA LEU A 85 -14.53 -32.30 19.34
C LEU A 85 -14.67 -30.82 19.69
N VAL A 86 -15.35 -30.03 18.84
CA VAL A 86 -15.58 -28.61 19.12
C VAL A 86 -16.54 -28.39 20.29
N ALA A 87 -17.60 -29.20 20.41
CA ALA A 87 -18.51 -29.11 21.56
C ALA A 87 -17.81 -29.47 22.88
N PHE A 88 -16.92 -30.46 22.87
CA PHE A 88 -16.08 -30.80 24.02
C PHE A 88 -15.06 -29.72 24.32
N ALA A 89 -14.48 -29.08 23.30
CA ALA A 89 -13.58 -27.93 23.45
C ALA A 89 -14.28 -26.71 24.05
N GLU A 90 -15.54 -26.45 23.68
CA GLU A 90 -16.37 -25.39 24.28
C GLU A 90 -16.65 -25.65 25.76
N ALA A 91 -16.88 -26.92 26.13
CA ALA A 91 -17.03 -27.31 27.53
C ALA A 91 -15.70 -27.22 28.31
N ASP A 92 -14.56 -27.30 27.60
CA ASP A 92 -13.19 -27.34 28.11
C ASP A 92 -13.01 -28.36 29.25
N ILE A 93 -13.49 -29.59 29.03
CA ILE A 93 -13.35 -30.71 29.98
C ILE A 93 -12.62 -31.87 29.29
N PRO A 94 -11.42 -32.24 29.76
CA PRO A 94 -10.62 -31.61 30.82
C PRO A 94 -10.15 -30.20 30.46
N ASN A 95 -9.85 -29.36 31.47
CA ASN A 95 -9.39 -27.98 31.23
C ASN A 95 -8.16 -27.97 30.31
N GLY A 96 -8.20 -27.15 29.24
CA GLY A 96 -7.18 -27.08 28.20
C GLY A 96 -7.41 -28.02 27.02
N PHE A 97 -8.53 -28.76 26.97
CA PHE A 97 -8.84 -29.68 25.88
C PHE A 97 -8.91 -28.98 24.51
N ILE A 98 -9.37 -27.73 24.46
CA ILE A 98 -9.37 -26.93 23.23
C ILE A 98 -7.99 -26.89 22.55
N ASN A 99 -6.90 -26.89 23.33
CA ASN A 99 -5.54 -26.85 22.81
C ASN A 99 -5.13 -28.16 22.14
N GLU A 100 -5.82 -29.26 22.42
CA GLU A 100 -5.59 -30.56 21.78
C GLU A 100 -6.46 -30.74 20.54
N VAL A 101 -7.59 -30.04 20.49
CA VAL A 101 -8.47 -30.01 19.31
C VAL A 101 -7.92 -29.11 18.20
N ILE A 102 -7.22 -28.02 18.51
CA ILE A 102 -6.66 -27.12 17.49
C ILE A 102 -5.74 -27.85 16.48
N PRO A 103 -4.73 -28.63 16.91
CA PRO A 103 -3.90 -29.42 16.00
C PRO A 103 -4.69 -30.33 15.06
N PHE A 104 -5.81 -30.90 15.54
CA PHE A 104 -6.67 -31.73 14.71
C PHE A 104 -7.19 -30.96 13.49
N PHE A 105 -7.64 -29.72 13.66
CA PHE A 105 -8.14 -28.91 12.55
C PHE A 105 -7.06 -28.27 11.69
N ILE A 106 -5.87 -28.01 12.26
CA ILE A 106 -4.70 -27.56 11.49
C ILE A 106 -4.36 -28.58 10.39
N GLU A 107 -4.43 -29.87 10.69
CA GLU A 107 -4.10 -30.90 9.69
C GLU A 107 -5.01 -30.89 8.47
N PHE A 108 -6.25 -30.42 8.61
CA PHE A 108 -7.18 -30.27 7.49
C PHE A 108 -6.87 -29.07 6.59
N THR A 109 -5.88 -28.23 6.89
CA THR A 109 -5.44 -27.16 5.96
C THR A 109 -4.25 -27.59 5.09
N PHE A 110 -3.74 -28.81 5.27
CA PHE A 110 -2.59 -29.35 4.52
C PHE A 110 -2.94 -30.66 3.80
N GLU A 111 -2.21 -30.96 2.73
CA GLU A 111 -2.31 -32.26 2.06
C GLU A 111 -1.84 -33.39 3.01
N PRO A 112 -2.49 -34.56 3.01
CA PRO A 112 -3.54 -35.02 2.08
C PRO A 112 -4.98 -34.67 2.50
N LEU A 113 -5.17 -34.05 3.67
CA LEU A 113 -6.50 -33.83 4.25
C LEU A 113 -7.19 -32.56 3.76
N SER A 114 -6.45 -31.64 3.14
CA SER A 114 -6.97 -30.35 2.66
C SER A 114 -8.20 -30.46 1.76
N PHE A 115 -8.34 -31.56 1.01
CA PHE A 115 -9.54 -31.83 0.22
C PHE A 115 -10.82 -31.92 1.08
N HIS A 116 -10.71 -32.44 2.30
CA HIS A 116 -11.85 -32.62 3.21
C HIS A 116 -12.21 -31.33 3.98
N LEU A 117 -11.37 -30.29 3.95
CA LEU A 117 -11.71 -29.00 4.57
C LEU A 117 -13.03 -28.42 4.04
N ASN A 118 -13.33 -28.76 2.79
CA ASN A 118 -14.48 -28.28 2.05
C ASN A 118 -15.78 -29.02 2.39
N GLU A 119 -15.71 -30.09 3.18
CA GLU A 119 -16.88 -30.83 3.61
C GLU A 119 -17.65 -30.06 4.71
N PRO A 120 -18.99 -29.95 4.62
CA PRO A 120 -19.80 -29.17 5.58
C PRO A 120 -19.52 -29.52 7.05
N PHE A 121 -19.34 -30.80 7.35
CA PHE A 121 -19.12 -31.26 8.73
C PHE A 121 -17.75 -30.87 9.29
N ILE A 122 -16.75 -30.57 8.44
CA ILE A 122 -15.45 -30.02 8.85
C ILE A 122 -15.54 -28.51 8.96
N ILE A 123 -15.98 -27.82 7.90
CA ILE A 123 -15.96 -26.36 7.89
C ILE A 123 -16.88 -25.74 8.95
N ASP A 124 -18.05 -26.33 9.21
CA ASP A 124 -18.95 -25.87 10.26
C ASP A 124 -18.29 -25.99 11.65
N ALA A 125 -17.52 -27.05 11.85
CA ALA A 125 -16.77 -27.25 13.09
C ALA A 125 -15.61 -26.25 13.20
N VAL A 126 -14.85 -26.02 12.13
CA VAL A 126 -13.79 -24.99 12.09
C VAL A 126 -14.36 -23.60 12.38
N ASN A 127 -15.46 -23.21 11.74
CA ASN A 127 -16.09 -21.91 11.97
C ASN A 127 -16.56 -21.75 13.43
N LYS A 128 -17.09 -22.80 14.06
CA LYS A 128 -17.42 -22.79 15.50
C LYS A 128 -16.16 -22.70 16.37
N LEU A 129 -15.11 -23.45 16.05
CA LEU A 129 -13.85 -23.40 16.80
C LEU A 129 -13.23 -22.00 16.78
N LEU A 130 -13.28 -21.31 15.63
CA LEU A 130 -12.79 -19.93 15.48
C LEU A 130 -13.55 -18.93 16.37
N GLN A 131 -14.82 -19.22 16.72
CA GLN A 131 -15.58 -18.40 17.66
C GLN A 131 -15.13 -18.59 19.13
N LEU A 132 -14.40 -19.66 19.43
CA LEU A 132 -13.89 -20.00 20.77
C LEU A 132 -12.49 -19.45 21.05
N SER A 133 -12.00 -18.49 20.26
CA SER A 133 -10.62 -17.98 20.33
C SER A 133 -10.17 -17.46 21.71
N GLN A 134 -11.11 -17.08 22.58
CA GLN A 134 -10.82 -16.51 23.90
C GLN A 134 -10.37 -17.53 24.95
N ILE A 135 -10.69 -18.82 24.75
CA ILE A 135 -10.40 -19.89 25.72
C ILE A 135 -9.20 -20.76 25.30
N SER A 136 -8.65 -20.56 24.10
CA SER A 136 -7.48 -21.28 23.59
C SER A 136 -6.14 -20.64 23.96
N ASP A 137 -5.09 -21.45 23.93
CA ASP A 137 -3.70 -20.98 23.91
C ASP A 137 -3.47 -20.06 22.70
N PRO A 138 -2.99 -18.81 22.91
CA PRO A 138 -2.81 -17.86 21.82
C PRO A 138 -1.86 -18.35 20.72
N GLY A 139 -0.80 -19.08 21.09
CA GLY A 139 0.19 -19.57 20.13
C GLY A 139 -0.38 -20.66 19.22
N LYS A 140 -1.07 -21.65 19.78
CA LYS A 140 -1.74 -22.69 18.98
C LYS A 140 -2.83 -22.10 18.08
N PHE A 141 -3.63 -21.18 18.60
CA PHE A 141 -4.68 -20.52 17.83
C PHE A 141 -4.10 -19.66 16.68
N GLU A 142 -2.96 -19.00 16.93
CA GLU A 142 -2.25 -18.26 15.90
C GLU A 142 -1.81 -19.15 14.73
N ILE A 143 -1.28 -20.35 15.02
CA ILE A 143 -0.90 -21.35 14.00
C ILE A 143 -2.10 -21.77 13.16
N LEU A 144 -3.27 -21.99 13.78
CA LEU A 144 -4.51 -22.30 13.05
C LEU A 144 -4.88 -21.18 12.08
N MET A 145 -4.84 -19.93 12.54
CA MET A 145 -5.13 -18.76 11.69
C MET A 145 -4.15 -18.66 10.52
N ASP A 146 -2.86 -18.91 10.76
CA ASP A 146 -1.84 -18.89 9.70
C ASP A 146 -2.03 -20.01 8.69
N SER A 147 -2.39 -21.21 9.16
CA SER A 147 -2.55 -22.37 8.30
C SER A 147 -3.80 -22.23 7.42
N ILE A 148 -4.89 -21.64 7.95
CA ILE A 148 -6.07 -21.28 7.14
C ILE A 148 -5.73 -20.17 6.14
N LEU A 149 -4.97 -19.14 6.54
CA LEU A 149 -4.56 -18.06 5.64
C LEU A 149 -3.67 -18.59 4.50
N GLU A 150 -2.73 -19.48 4.82
CA GLU A 150 -1.87 -20.15 3.83
C GLU A 150 -2.69 -20.99 2.85
N HIS A 151 -3.70 -21.74 3.33
CA HIS A 151 -4.64 -22.47 2.48
C HIS A 151 -5.40 -21.53 1.54
N LEU A 152 -5.95 -20.43 2.06
CA LEU A 152 -6.73 -19.47 1.27
C LEU A 152 -5.88 -18.69 0.27
N ASN A 153 -4.60 -18.47 0.55
CA ASN A 153 -3.67 -17.90 -0.43
C ASN A 153 -3.41 -18.87 -1.59
N ARG A 154 -3.46 -20.19 -1.37
CA ARG A 154 -3.37 -21.21 -2.43
C ARG A 154 -4.69 -21.42 -3.16
N TYR A 155 -5.82 -21.36 -2.44
CA TYR A 155 -7.16 -21.64 -2.95
C TYR A 155 -8.15 -20.52 -2.57
N PRO A 156 -8.10 -19.35 -3.23
CA PRO A 156 -8.87 -18.18 -2.79
C PRO A 156 -10.40 -18.34 -2.85
N ASP A 157 -10.90 -19.21 -3.73
CA ASP A 157 -12.34 -19.48 -3.88
C ASP A 157 -12.94 -20.10 -2.60
N ASP A 158 -12.11 -20.78 -1.79
CA ASP A 158 -12.56 -21.44 -0.55
C ASP A 158 -12.96 -20.44 0.54
N ILE A 159 -12.70 -19.14 0.37
CA ILE A 159 -13.10 -18.11 1.34
C ILE A 159 -14.60 -18.12 1.62
N GLU A 160 -15.42 -18.50 0.64
CA GLU A 160 -16.87 -18.58 0.79
C GLU A 160 -17.30 -19.48 1.94
N LYS A 161 -16.51 -20.51 2.23
CA LYS A 161 -16.76 -21.55 3.23
C LYS A 161 -16.56 -21.02 4.65
N PHE A 162 -15.80 -19.94 4.79
CA PHE A 162 -15.56 -19.26 6.07
C PHE A 162 -16.56 -18.12 6.34
N ILE A 163 -17.58 -17.96 5.47
CA ILE A 163 -18.66 -16.98 5.62
C ILE A 163 -19.93 -17.69 6.10
N VAL A 164 -20.22 -17.57 7.40
CA VAL A 164 -21.38 -18.21 8.03
C VAL A 164 -22.68 -17.49 7.68
N SER A 165 -22.64 -16.15 7.61
CA SER A 165 -23.77 -15.33 7.19
C SER A 165 -23.31 -13.93 6.80
N GLU A 166 -24.22 -13.09 6.32
CA GLU A 166 -23.98 -11.67 6.01
C GLU A 166 -23.44 -10.86 7.20
N ASN A 167 -23.55 -11.37 8.43
CA ASN A 167 -23.07 -10.70 9.64
C ASN A 167 -22.06 -11.53 10.45
N SER A 168 -21.63 -12.69 9.93
CA SER A 168 -20.72 -13.58 10.65
C SER A 168 -19.73 -14.25 9.71
N ALA A 169 -18.46 -13.88 9.85
CA ALA A 169 -17.32 -14.59 9.30
C ALA A 169 -16.22 -14.65 10.39
N PRO A 170 -16.19 -15.73 11.21
CA PRO A 170 -15.29 -15.83 12.35
C PRO A 170 -13.82 -15.65 11.97
N PHE A 171 -13.39 -16.31 10.88
CA PHE A 171 -12.02 -16.18 10.36
C PHE A 171 -11.67 -14.73 10.01
N LEU A 172 -12.49 -14.06 9.18
CA LEU A 172 -12.23 -12.67 8.77
C LEU A 172 -12.28 -11.69 9.95
N SER A 173 -13.15 -11.94 10.92
CA SER A 173 -13.28 -11.11 12.12
C SER A 173 -12.03 -11.17 12.99
N GLU A 174 -11.41 -12.35 13.09
CA GLU A 174 -10.18 -12.55 13.85
C GLU A 174 -8.94 -12.07 13.06
N LEU A 175 -8.91 -12.33 11.74
CA LEU A 175 -7.90 -11.79 10.85
C LEU A 175 -7.85 -10.26 10.90
N ALA A 176 -9.02 -9.61 10.94
CA ALA A 176 -9.14 -8.16 11.05
C ALA A 176 -8.41 -7.60 12.28
N LYS A 177 -8.48 -8.29 13.43
CA LYS A 177 -7.83 -7.83 14.68
C LYS A 177 -6.30 -7.88 14.56
N ASN A 178 -5.79 -8.80 13.76
CA ASN A 178 -4.37 -9.09 13.64
C ASN A 178 -3.67 -8.41 12.45
N ILE A 179 -4.37 -7.54 11.70
CA ILE A 179 -3.82 -6.78 10.55
C ILE A 179 -2.49 -6.09 10.92
N SER A 180 -2.39 -5.46 12.09
CA SER A 180 -1.16 -4.76 12.48
C SER A 180 0.05 -5.66 12.70
N MET A 181 -0.17 -6.94 13.01
CA MET A 181 0.90 -7.91 13.26
C MET A 181 1.22 -8.75 12.01
N LYS A 182 0.19 -9.10 11.23
CA LYS A 182 0.27 -10.04 10.09
C LYS A 182 0.07 -9.40 8.72
N TYR A 183 0.33 -8.09 8.59
CA TYR A 183 0.10 -7.35 7.35
C TYR A 183 0.86 -7.91 6.13
N ASN A 184 1.96 -8.63 6.29
CA ASN A 184 2.65 -9.21 5.14
C ASN A 184 1.78 -10.29 4.47
N ASP A 185 1.34 -11.25 5.28
CA ASP A 185 0.60 -12.42 4.82
C ASP A 185 -0.84 -12.04 4.42
N ILE A 186 -1.42 -11.06 5.13
CA ILE A 186 -2.73 -10.50 4.80
C ILE A 186 -2.69 -9.70 3.49
N GLY A 187 -1.56 -9.06 3.18
CA GLY A 187 -1.41 -8.26 1.96
C GLY A 187 -1.68 -9.08 0.69
N GLU A 188 -1.12 -10.29 0.64
CA GLU A 188 -1.33 -11.22 -0.49
C GLU A 188 -2.79 -11.71 -0.57
N PHE A 189 -3.46 -11.83 0.57
CA PHE A 189 -4.84 -12.29 0.68
C PHE A 189 -5.91 -11.21 0.37
N ILE A 190 -5.62 -9.93 0.61
CA ILE A 190 -6.60 -8.83 0.46
C ILE A 190 -7.15 -8.73 -0.97
N PHE A 191 -6.28 -8.86 -1.98
CA PHE A 191 -6.71 -8.75 -3.37
C PHE A 191 -7.68 -9.88 -3.76
N PRO A 192 -7.33 -11.17 -3.55
CA PRO A 192 -8.28 -12.26 -3.77
C PRO A 192 -9.58 -12.11 -2.96
N LEU A 193 -9.49 -11.73 -1.67
CA LEU A 193 -10.67 -11.51 -0.83
C LEU A 193 -11.64 -10.50 -1.45
N LEU A 194 -11.14 -9.34 -1.89
CA LEU A 194 -11.98 -8.30 -2.49
C LEU A 194 -12.44 -8.68 -3.90
N ALA A 195 -11.66 -9.44 -4.67
CA ALA A 195 -12.10 -9.95 -5.97
C ALA A 195 -13.31 -10.90 -5.83
N GLN A 196 -13.33 -11.76 -4.80
CA GLN A 196 -14.42 -12.71 -4.55
C GLN A 196 -15.78 -12.05 -4.23
N THR A 197 -15.79 -10.81 -3.74
CA THR A 197 -17.03 -10.06 -3.47
C THR A 197 -17.88 -9.80 -4.73
N LYS A 198 -17.28 -9.93 -5.92
CA LYS A 198 -18.00 -9.82 -7.20
C LYS A 198 -18.91 -11.02 -7.46
N TYR A 199 -18.56 -12.19 -6.92
CA TYR A 199 -19.26 -13.45 -7.15
C TYR A 199 -20.02 -13.93 -5.91
N ASN A 200 -19.52 -13.63 -4.71
CA ASN A 200 -20.12 -14.02 -3.45
C ASN A 200 -20.85 -12.83 -2.76
N LYS A 201 -22.18 -12.82 -2.86
CA LYS A 201 -23.04 -11.78 -2.26
C LYS A 201 -23.01 -11.76 -0.74
N THR A 202 -22.87 -12.91 -0.09
CA THR A 202 -22.83 -13.01 1.38
C THR A 202 -21.53 -12.41 1.90
N LEU A 203 -20.40 -12.73 1.25
CA LEU A 203 -19.10 -12.14 1.53
C LEU A 203 -19.11 -10.62 1.31
N HIS A 204 -19.68 -10.17 0.18
CA HIS A 204 -19.85 -8.75 -0.10
C HIS A 204 -20.60 -8.07 1.04
N SER A 205 -21.78 -8.58 1.38
CA SER A 205 -22.64 -8.01 2.43
C SER A 205 -21.91 -7.99 3.78
N PHE A 206 -21.20 -9.07 4.12
CA PHE A 206 -20.36 -9.11 5.31
C PHE A 206 -19.28 -8.02 5.30
N LEU A 207 -18.50 -7.89 4.24
CA LEU A 207 -17.40 -6.92 4.20
C LEU A 207 -17.89 -5.46 4.21
N VAL A 208 -19.00 -5.16 3.55
CA VAL A 208 -19.61 -3.81 3.55
C VAL A 208 -20.21 -3.49 4.93
N ASN A 209 -20.85 -4.45 5.58
CA ASN A 209 -21.45 -4.26 6.91
C ASN A 209 -20.41 -4.36 8.05
N SER A 210 -19.29 -5.05 7.82
CA SER A 210 -18.24 -5.27 8.81
C SER A 210 -17.38 -4.02 8.99
N THR A 211 -17.87 -3.12 9.85
CA THR A 211 -17.16 -1.88 10.19
C THR A 211 -15.77 -2.18 10.76
N GLN A 212 -15.60 -3.28 11.51
CA GLN A 212 -14.35 -3.60 12.19
C GLN A 212 -13.20 -3.95 11.22
N PHE A 213 -13.49 -4.69 10.14
CA PHE A 213 -12.49 -5.06 9.14
C PHE A 213 -11.92 -3.81 8.46
N ILE A 214 -12.81 -2.95 7.96
CA ILE A 214 -12.45 -1.69 7.31
C ILE A 214 -11.75 -0.75 8.29
N GLN A 215 -12.25 -0.61 9.52
CA GLN A 215 -11.62 0.22 10.56
C GLN A 215 -10.19 -0.21 10.85
N ASN A 216 -9.90 -1.50 10.92
CA ASN A 216 -8.55 -1.99 11.21
C ASN A 216 -7.60 -1.79 10.02
N LEU A 217 -8.09 -1.92 8.78
CA LEU A 217 -7.34 -1.51 7.58
C LEU A 217 -7.00 -0.02 7.62
N VAL A 218 -7.99 0.84 7.84
CA VAL A 218 -7.77 2.30 7.90
C VAL A 218 -6.86 2.67 9.07
N ARG A 219 -7.00 2.03 10.24
CA ARG A 219 -6.10 2.25 11.39
C ARG A 219 -4.65 1.88 11.07
N PHE A 220 -4.43 0.81 10.30
CA PHE A 220 -3.10 0.49 9.81
C PHE A 220 -2.56 1.59 8.89
N VAL A 221 -3.34 2.03 7.91
CA VAL A 221 -2.98 3.12 6.99
C VAL A 221 -2.65 4.40 7.76
N LYS A 222 -3.48 4.77 8.75
CA LYS A 222 -3.28 5.91 9.64
C LYS A 222 -1.91 5.85 10.32
N GLY A 223 -1.59 4.72 10.94
CA GLY A 223 -0.28 4.51 11.57
C GLY A 223 0.90 4.60 10.60
N CYS A 224 0.70 4.28 9.32
CA CYS A 224 1.70 4.49 8.27
C CYS A 224 1.84 5.97 7.87
N VAL A 225 0.73 6.67 7.70
CA VAL A 225 0.67 8.09 7.32
C VAL A 225 1.28 8.97 8.42
N GLU A 226 0.85 8.80 9.68
CA GLU A 226 1.35 9.57 10.83
C GLU A 226 2.86 9.45 11.01
N LYS A 227 3.40 8.25 10.74
CA LYS A 227 4.83 7.96 10.87
C LYS A 227 5.63 8.16 9.58
N CYS A 228 4.98 8.54 8.49
CA CYS A 228 5.57 8.61 7.14
C CYS A 228 6.41 7.36 6.82
N SER A 229 5.84 6.17 7.05
CA SER A 229 6.63 4.93 7.09
C SER A 229 7.32 4.60 5.76
N VAL A 230 8.64 4.48 5.80
CA VAL A 230 9.49 4.01 4.68
C VAL A 230 9.79 2.51 4.74
N ASN A 231 9.14 1.76 5.66
CA ASN A 231 9.38 0.33 5.79
C ASN A 231 8.88 -0.39 4.51
N PRO A 232 9.74 -1.17 3.80
CA PRO A 232 9.39 -1.78 2.53
C PRO A 232 8.17 -2.72 2.62
N LYS A 233 8.08 -3.49 3.70
CA LYS A 233 6.98 -4.43 3.93
C LYS A 233 5.65 -3.71 4.13
N LYS A 234 5.64 -2.63 4.91
CA LYS A 234 4.44 -1.79 5.08
C LYS A 234 4.04 -1.11 3.77
N ARG A 235 5.00 -0.62 2.99
CA ARG A 235 4.74 -0.04 1.66
C ARG A 235 4.15 -1.08 0.70
N GLN A 236 4.65 -2.31 0.74
CA GLN A 236 4.11 -3.42 -0.05
C GLN A 236 2.66 -3.74 0.33
N PHE A 237 2.33 -3.77 1.62
CA PHE A 237 0.94 -3.95 2.06
C PHE A 237 0.02 -2.83 1.56
N ILE A 238 0.45 -1.56 1.67
CA ILE A 238 -0.35 -0.44 1.17
C ILE A 238 -0.55 -0.54 -0.35
N LEU A 239 0.47 -0.98 -1.09
CA LEU A 239 0.35 -1.24 -2.53
C LEU A 239 -0.69 -2.31 -2.82
N PHE A 240 -0.68 -3.45 -2.11
CA PHE A 240 -1.70 -4.49 -2.28
C PHE A 240 -3.10 -3.98 -1.96
N LEU A 241 -3.24 -3.20 -0.89
CA LEU A 241 -4.51 -2.59 -0.51
C LEU A 241 -5.00 -1.60 -1.59
N ASP A 242 -4.12 -0.75 -2.13
CA ASP A 242 -4.47 0.19 -3.19
C ASP A 242 -4.95 -0.54 -4.45
N ILE A 243 -4.21 -1.56 -4.91
CA ILE A 243 -4.61 -2.38 -6.07
C ILE A 243 -5.96 -3.05 -5.84
N ALA A 244 -6.18 -3.56 -4.63
CA ALA A 244 -7.43 -4.21 -4.28
C ALA A 244 -8.61 -3.23 -4.22
N LEU A 245 -8.40 -2.01 -3.69
CA LEU A 245 -9.42 -0.95 -3.67
C LEU A 245 -9.80 -0.49 -5.07
N GLN A 246 -8.84 -0.37 -6.00
CA GLN A 246 -9.12 -0.05 -7.41
C GLN A 246 -10.01 -1.11 -8.09
N SER A 247 -9.96 -2.35 -7.61
CA SER A 247 -10.70 -3.49 -8.19
C SER A 247 -11.97 -3.85 -7.42
N ALA A 248 -12.20 -3.25 -6.26
CA ALA A 248 -13.27 -3.58 -5.33
C ALA A 248 -14.65 -3.04 -5.78
N PRO A 249 -15.76 -3.59 -5.27
CA PRO A 249 -17.09 -3.02 -5.50
C PRO A 249 -17.21 -1.59 -4.97
N PRO A 250 -18.00 -0.71 -5.64
CA PRO A 250 -18.16 0.68 -5.24
C PRO A 250 -18.60 0.88 -3.79
N ASP A 251 -19.49 0.03 -3.29
CA ASP A 251 -20.03 0.13 -1.93
C ASP A 251 -18.95 -0.11 -0.86
N PHE A 252 -18.05 -1.06 -1.10
CA PHE A 252 -16.90 -1.30 -0.23
C PHE A 252 -15.94 -0.11 -0.24
N VAL A 253 -15.64 0.43 -1.43
CA VAL A 253 -14.77 1.61 -1.59
C VAL A 253 -15.37 2.83 -0.87
N ALA A 254 -16.69 3.03 -0.96
CA ALA A 254 -17.39 4.10 -0.27
C ALA A 254 -17.31 3.95 1.26
N SER A 255 -17.51 2.73 1.79
CA SER A 255 -17.36 2.45 3.23
C SER A 255 -15.93 2.66 3.71
N PHE A 256 -14.94 2.20 2.94
CA PHE A 256 -13.53 2.44 3.23
C PHE A 256 -13.20 3.93 3.26
N TYR A 257 -13.61 4.66 2.22
CA TYR A 257 -13.35 6.08 2.10
C TYR A 257 -14.01 6.88 3.23
N THR A 258 -15.23 6.53 3.63
CA THR A 258 -15.92 7.20 4.74
C THR A 258 -15.10 7.14 6.04
N ILE A 259 -14.53 5.98 6.35
CA ILE A 259 -13.69 5.83 7.55
C ILE A 259 -12.33 6.50 7.35
N PHE A 260 -11.72 6.37 6.16
CA PHE A 260 -10.47 7.04 5.80
C PHE A 260 -10.59 8.57 5.94
N GLU A 261 -11.70 9.14 5.47
CA GLU A 261 -11.96 10.58 5.52
C GLU A 261 -11.97 11.09 6.96
N GLN A 262 -12.67 10.38 7.85
CA GLN A 262 -12.84 10.76 9.25
C GLN A 262 -11.58 10.52 10.09
N GLU A 263 -10.85 9.44 9.81
CA GLU A 263 -9.71 9.01 10.65
C GLU A 263 -8.35 9.55 10.16
N ILE A 264 -8.25 9.91 8.88
CA ILE A 264 -6.99 10.29 8.23
C ILE A 264 -7.10 11.65 7.56
N PHE A 265 -7.96 11.81 6.55
CA PHE A 265 -8.00 13.04 5.74
C PHE A 265 -8.32 14.28 6.59
N LYS A 266 -9.47 14.31 7.27
CA LYS A 266 -9.89 15.43 8.12
C LYS A 266 -8.88 15.74 9.23
N PRO A 267 -8.43 14.78 10.05
CA PRO A 267 -7.56 15.09 11.18
C PRO A 267 -6.08 15.31 10.83
N LEU A 268 -5.57 14.73 9.73
CA LEU A 268 -4.13 14.81 9.41
C LEU A 268 -3.83 15.79 8.28
N ILE A 269 -4.76 16.03 7.36
CA ILE A 269 -4.57 16.90 6.19
C ILE A 269 -5.34 18.20 6.35
N GLU A 270 -6.66 18.13 6.49
CA GLU A 270 -7.52 19.31 6.46
C GLU A 270 -7.40 20.16 7.73
N ASN A 271 -7.49 19.51 8.89
CA ASN A 271 -7.50 20.15 10.20
C ASN A 271 -6.50 19.48 11.16
N PRO A 272 -5.19 19.51 10.87
CA PRO A 272 -4.18 19.04 11.80
C PRO A 272 -4.28 19.88 13.09
N THR A 273 -4.48 19.22 14.23
CA THR A 273 -5.04 19.72 15.50
C THR A 273 -4.35 20.90 16.21
N ASN A 274 -3.47 21.67 15.57
CA ASN A 274 -2.89 22.91 16.09
C ASN A 274 -2.46 23.83 14.93
N SER A 275 -3.28 24.76 14.45
CA SER A 275 -2.99 25.71 13.35
C SER A 275 -1.69 26.51 13.56
N SER A 276 -0.56 25.89 13.25
CA SER A 276 0.81 26.33 13.52
C SER A 276 1.69 25.91 12.33
N SER A 277 2.90 26.45 12.22
CA SER A 277 3.84 26.02 11.17
C SER A 277 4.11 24.51 11.20
N SER A 278 4.07 23.89 12.39
CA SER A 278 4.20 22.44 12.58
C SER A 278 3.04 21.66 11.96
N SER A 279 1.81 22.18 12.04
CA SER A 279 0.63 21.50 11.50
C SER A 279 0.58 21.53 9.99
N MET A 280 0.98 22.65 9.36
CA MET A 280 1.12 22.74 7.90
C MET A 280 2.14 21.74 7.38
N VAL A 281 3.30 21.61 8.06
CA VAL A 281 4.32 20.62 7.71
C VAL A 281 3.78 19.20 7.80
N ASN A 282 3.02 18.87 8.85
CA ASN A 282 2.43 17.53 9.00
C ASN A 282 1.37 17.25 7.93
N SER A 283 0.50 18.21 7.64
CA SER A 283 -0.51 18.09 6.57
C SER A 283 0.13 17.83 5.20
N LEU A 284 1.17 18.59 4.85
CA LEU A 284 1.90 18.39 3.59
C LEU A 284 2.63 17.03 3.57
N LYS A 285 3.24 16.60 4.68
CA LYS A 285 3.87 15.27 4.78
C LYS A 285 2.86 14.13 4.61
N SER A 286 1.70 14.23 5.26
CA SER A 286 0.62 13.26 5.11
C SER A 286 0.08 13.23 3.68
N SER A 287 -0.07 14.40 3.06
CA SER A 287 -0.47 14.54 1.66
C SER A 287 0.53 13.86 0.72
N ILE A 288 1.83 14.13 0.87
CA ILE A 288 2.91 13.47 0.11
C ILE A 288 2.86 11.95 0.31
N TYR A 289 2.67 11.49 1.55
CA TYR A 289 2.61 10.06 1.83
C TYR A 289 1.46 9.40 1.07
N ILE A 290 0.27 9.98 1.12
CA ILE A 290 -0.92 9.43 0.46
C ILE A 290 -0.77 9.47 -1.06
N LEU A 291 -0.35 10.61 -1.63
CA LEU A 291 -0.12 10.76 -3.06
C LEU A 291 0.97 9.82 -3.59
N THR A 292 1.94 9.42 -2.78
CA THR A 292 2.97 8.43 -3.20
C THR A 292 2.54 6.98 -2.98
N ALA A 293 1.55 6.72 -2.13
CA ALA A 293 1.20 5.37 -1.70
C ALA A 293 -0.06 4.82 -2.38
N PHE A 294 -0.92 5.68 -2.91
CA PHE A 294 -2.20 5.29 -3.50
C PHE A 294 -2.34 5.86 -4.91
N ASN A 295 -3.01 5.10 -5.78
CA ASN A 295 -3.53 5.56 -7.07
C ASN A 295 -5.08 5.51 -7.11
N THR A 296 -5.73 4.97 -6.08
CA THR A 296 -7.19 4.94 -5.96
C THR A 296 -7.76 6.37 -5.96
N ILE A 297 -8.51 6.74 -7.01
CA ILE A 297 -9.05 8.10 -7.24
C ILE A 297 -9.82 8.63 -6.02
N HIS A 298 -10.66 7.79 -5.41
CA HIS A 298 -11.45 8.19 -4.23
C HIS A 298 -10.58 8.61 -3.03
N ILE A 299 -9.35 8.11 -2.93
CA ILE A 299 -8.40 8.47 -1.87
C ILE A 299 -7.57 9.69 -2.25
N ILE A 300 -7.03 9.72 -3.48
CA ILE A 300 -6.09 10.78 -3.89
C ILE A 300 -6.79 12.09 -4.23
N LYS A 301 -7.99 12.06 -4.84
CA LYS A 301 -8.68 13.27 -5.32
C LYS A 301 -8.96 14.29 -4.21
N PRO A 302 -9.50 13.92 -3.04
CA PRO A 302 -9.71 14.87 -1.94
C PRO A 302 -8.40 15.51 -1.45
N VAL A 303 -7.30 14.76 -1.45
CA VAL A 303 -5.97 15.29 -1.10
C VAL A 303 -5.49 16.28 -2.14
N MET A 304 -5.65 15.96 -3.43
CA MET A 304 -5.31 16.88 -4.52
C MET A 304 -6.12 18.18 -4.42
N GLU A 305 -7.44 18.10 -4.27
CA GLU A 305 -8.32 19.28 -4.17
C GLU A 305 -7.97 20.16 -2.97
N PHE A 306 -7.70 19.55 -1.80
CA PHE A 306 -7.25 20.28 -0.62
C PHE A 306 -5.95 21.03 -0.88
N VAL A 307 -4.94 20.33 -1.42
CA VAL A 307 -3.63 20.95 -1.70
C VAL A 307 -3.80 22.06 -2.74
N GLN A 308 -4.50 21.81 -3.84
CA GLN A 308 -4.74 22.81 -4.90
C GLN A 308 -5.36 24.10 -4.36
N THR A 309 -6.27 23.99 -3.40
CA THR A 309 -6.94 25.14 -2.78
C THR A 309 -6.02 25.97 -1.89
N HIS A 310 -5.01 25.35 -1.25
CA HIS A 310 -4.15 26.02 -0.25
C HIS A 310 -2.70 26.24 -0.74
N ILE A 311 -2.33 25.69 -1.90
CA ILE A 311 -0.94 25.63 -2.34
C ILE A 311 -0.30 27.02 -2.47
N ASN A 312 -1.07 27.98 -2.96
CA ASN A 312 -0.61 29.35 -3.13
C ASN A 312 -0.29 30.02 -1.80
N GLU A 313 -0.98 29.67 -0.71
CA GLU A 313 -0.65 30.16 0.64
C GLU A 313 0.62 29.50 1.17
N TYR A 314 0.82 28.21 0.91
CA TYR A 314 2.03 27.49 1.32
C TYR A 314 3.29 28.00 0.60
N LEU A 315 3.18 28.36 -0.68
CA LEU A 315 4.29 28.94 -1.45
C LEU A 315 4.70 30.34 -0.97
N ASP A 316 3.78 31.09 -0.35
CA ASP A 316 4.07 32.41 0.25
C ASP A 316 4.65 32.31 1.67
N SER A 317 4.81 31.09 2.20
CA SER A 317 5.32 30.87 3.55
C SER A 317 6.75 31.36 3.71
N LYS A 318 7.09 31.87 4.90
CA LYS A 318 8.49 32.20 5.27
C LYS A 318 9.31 30.97 5.68
N ASN A 319 8.66 29.82 5.87
CA ASN A 319 9.33 28.59 6.27
C ASN A 319 9.71 27.78 5.03
N GLU A 320 11.01 27.73 4.73
CA GLU A 320 11.55 27.01 3.57
C GLU A 320 11.07 25.53 3.52
N ASN A 321 10.92 24.87 4.67
CA ASN A 321 10.42 23.48 4.69
C ASN A 321 8.98 23.36 4.20
N ILE A 322 8.12 24.35 4.49
CA ILE A 322 6.74 24.35 3.98
C ILE A 322 6.76 24.51 2.46
N ILE A 323 7.59 25.43 1.94
CA ILE A 323 7.76 25.66 0.50
C ILE A 323 8.25 24.38 -0.21
N ILE A 324 9.28 23.72 0.33
CA ILE A 324 9.83 22.48 -0.25
C ILE A 324 8.75 21.39 -0.32
N LEU A 325 8.00 21.19 0.77
CA LEU A 325 6.95 20.17 0.81
C LEU A 325 5.79 20.53 -0.13
N ALA A 326 5.44 21.82 -0.23
CA ALA A 326 4.44 22.32 -1.16
C ALA A 326 4.84 22.04 -2.62
N ILE A 327 6.09 22.36 -3.01
CA ILE A 327 6.63 22.04 -4.34
C ILE A 327 6.56 20.53 -4.61
N ARG A 328 6.91 19.69 -3.62
CA ARG A 328 6.80 18.24 -3.78
C ARG A 328 5.36 17.76 -3.96
N CYS A 329 4.41 18.32 -3.21
CA CYS A 329 2.99 18.02 -3.42
C CYS A 329 2.55 18.39 -4.84
N ILE A 330 2.92 19.57 -5.34
CA ILE A 330 2.59 19.99 -6.72
C ILE A 330 3.15 18.96 -7.72
N ALA A 331 4.42 18.58 -7.60
CA ALA A 331 5.03 17.60 -8.49
C ALA A 331 4.26 16.27 -8.51
N LEU A 332 3.88 15.76 -7.33
CA LEU A 332 3.09 14.53 -7.21
C LEU A 332 1.68 14.69 -7.79
N ILE A 333 1.03 15.83 -7.61
CA ILE A 333 -0.29 16.10 -8.21
C ILE A 333 -0.19 16.04 -9.74
N ILE A 334 0.87 16.62 -10.31
CA ILE A 334 1.11 16.62 -11.76
C ILE A 334 1.38 15.21 -12.29
N GLU A 335 2.08 14.37 -11.53
CA GLU A 335 2.29 12.95 -11.87
C GLU A 335 0.96 12.17 -11.94
N HIS A 336 -0.02 12.52 -11.10
CA HIS A 336 -1.36 11.91 -11.10
C HIS A 336 -2.32 12.51 -12.14
N SER A 337 -2.24 13.82 -12.38
CA SER A 337 -3.15 14.54 -13.28
C SER A 337 -2.50 15.81 -13.82
N ILE A 338 -2.39 15.89 -15.14
CA ILE A 338 -1.81 17.04 -15.82
C ILE A 338 -2.77 18.24 -15.66
N PRO A 339 -2.30 19.38 -15.11
CA PRO A 339 -3.11 20.58 -14.94
C PRO A 339 -3.30 21.32 -16.27
N LYS A 340 -4.21 22.30 -16.30
CA LYS A 340 -4.38 23.19 -17.45
C LYS A 340 -3.28 24.23 -17.47
N PHE A 341 -2.44 24.17 -18.50
CA PHE A 341 -1.47 25.20 -18.84
C PHE A 341 -2.10 26.25 -19.76
N GLU A 342 -1.58 27.47 -19.71
CA GLU A 342 -1.91 28.49 -20.70
C GLU A 342 -1.54 28.01 -22.11
N ALA A 343 -2.50 28.13 -23.04
CA ALA A 343 -2.27 27.73 -24.41
C ALA A 343 -1.19 28.60 -25.05
N PRO A 344 -0.29 28.03 -25.87
CA PRO A 344 0.64 28.83 -26.65
C PRO A 344 -0.14 29.75 -27.60
N PRO A 345 0.40 30.92 -27.97
CA PRO A 345 -0.23 31.84 -28.92
C PRO A 345 -0.59 31.10 -30.22
N GLU A 346 -1.83 31.28 -30.72
CA GLU A 346 -2.32 30.56 -31.90
C GLU A 346 -1.39 30.76 -33.12
N LYS A 347 -0.90 29.63 -33.69
CA LYS A 347 -0.17 29.46 -34.98
C LYS A 347 1.36 29.26 -34.99
N GLN A 348 2.00 28.68 -33.97
CA GLN A 348 3.42 28.30 -34.12
C GLN A 348 3.72 26.91 -33.57
N ASN A 349 4.48 26.12 -34.35
CA ASN A 349 5.28 25.05 -33.78
C ASN A 349 6.13 25.69 -32.67
N ILE A 350 6.07 25.15 -31.46
CA ILE A 350 6.78 25.70 -30.31
C ILE A 350 8.28 25.67 -30.61
N ASN A 351 8.92 26.84 -30.70
CA ASN A 351 10.37 26.93 -30.86
C ASN A 351 11.04 26.56 -29.54
N LEU A 352 11.65 25.38 -29.49
CA LEU A 352 12.39 24.91 -28.33
C LEU A 352 13.74 25.62 -28.23
N PHE A 353 14.03 26.20 -27.07
CA PHE A 353 15.34 26.74 -26.74
C PHE A 353 16.32 25.59 -26.49
N LEU A 354 17.38 25.47 -27.31
CA LEU A 354 18.37 24.38 -27.21
C LEU A 354 19.71 24.83 -26.59
N ASP A 355 19.90 26.15 -26.43
CA ASP A 355 21.18 26.76 -26.10
C ASP A 355 21.40 26.98 -24.58
N PHE A 356 20.79 26.15 -23.73
CA PHE A 356 20.90 26.25 -22.27
C PHE A 356 22.35 26.27 -21.75
N LEU A 357 23.27 25.55 -22.39
CA LEU A 357 24.69 25.57 -21.98
C LEU A 357 25.38 26.91 -22.28
N ALA A 358 24.96 27.61 -23.34
CA ALA A 358 25.51 28.92 -23.69
C ALA A 358 25.12 30.01 -22.67
N LEU A 359 24.13 29.74 -21.81
CA LEU A 359 23.75 30.63 -20.72
C LEU A 359 24.84 30.73 -19.65
N LEU A 360 25.81 29.82 -19.57
CA LEU A 360 26.89 29.83 -18.58
C LEU A 360 28.27 29.83 -19.25
N PRO A 361 29.33 30.27 -18.55
CA PRO A 361 30.68 30.24 -19.10
C PRO A 361 31.16 28.79 -19.35
N PRO A 362 31.74 28.47 -20.52
CA PRO A 362 32.24 27.12 -20.83
C PRO A 362 33.20 26.55 -19.79
N GLU A 363 34.01 27.41 -19.17
CA GLU A 363 34.97 27.05 -18.12
C GLU A 363 34.35 26.52 -16.82
N TRP A 364 33.03 26.68 -16.64
CA TRP A 364 32.31 26.18 -15.45
C TRP A 364 31.89 24.71 -15.59
N PHE A 365 31.87 24.15 -16.79
CA PHE A 365 31.43 22.78 -17.06
C PHE A 365 32.56 21.77 -16.84
N VAL A 366 32.95 21.57 -15.58
CA VAL A 366 34.17 20.80 -15.25
C VAL A 366 33.95 19.28 -15.19
N LYS A 367 32.77 18.81 -14.76
CA LYS A 367 32.44 17.39 -14.61
C LYS A 367 31.20 16.95 -15.42
N SER A 368 30.91 17.62 -16.54
CA SER A 368 29.69 17.37 -17.33
C SER A 368 29.64 15.95 -17.92
N ASP A 369 28.57 15.21 -17.59
CA ASP A 369 28.22 13.92 -18.21
C ASP A 369 26.92 14.06 -19.01
N MET A 370 27.04 14.65 -20.20
CA MET A 370 25.90 14.83 -21.11
C MET A 370 25.25 13.52 -21.55
N MET A 371 25.97 12.38 -21.51
CA MET A 371 25.41 11.07 -21.87
C MET A 371 24.44 10.59 -20.79
N LEU A 372 24.79 10.76 -19.52
CA LEU A 372 23.91 10.47 -18.40
C LEU A 372 22.64 11.33 -18.44
N HIS A 373 22.78 12.65 -18.66
CA HIS A 373 21.64 13.55 -18.81
C HIS A 373 20.74 13.17 -19.98
N ALA A 374 21.31 12.84 -21.14
CA ALA A 374 20.54 12.40 -22.30
C ALA A 374 19.71 11.14 -21.98
N LYS A 375 20.32 10.14 -21.34
CA LYS A 375 19.63 8.89 -20.95
C LYS A 375 18.51 9.13 -19.94
N ASN A 376 18.76 9.99 -18.94
CA ASN A 376 17.77 10.34 -17.92
C ASN A 376 16.59 11.11 -18.53
N ALA A 377 16.89 12.10 -19.38
CA ALA A 377 15.89 12.87 -20.09
C ALA A 377 15.04 12.00 -21.02
N GLU A 378 15.67 11.08 -21.77
CA GLU A 378 14.97 10.12 -22.62
C GLU A 378 13.99 9.27 -21.82
N SER A 379 14.42 8.71 -20.68
CA SER A 379 13.55 7.94 -19.79
C SER A 379 12.35 8.77 -19.29
N ARG A 380 12.59 9.97 -18.76
CA ARG A 380 11.54 10.86 -18.22
C ARG A 380 10.52 11.26 -19.28
N VAL A 381 11.01 11.70 -20.43
CA VAL A 381 10.15 12.13 -21.55
C VAL A 381 9.31 10.96 -22.06
N ASN A 382 9.92 9.78 -22.25
CA ASN A 382 9.19 8.57 -22.65
C ASN A 382 8.08 8.18 -21.69
N LEU A 383 8.36 8.20 -20.39
CA LEU A 383 7.35 7.89 -19.36
C LEU A 383 6.16 8.85 -19.46
N ASN A 384 6.40 10.16 -19.61
CA ASN A 384 5.34 11.17 -19.75
C ASN A 384 4.60 11.15 -21.09
N PHE A 385 5.21 10.63 -22.17
CA PHE A 385 4.50 10.38 -23.42
C PHE A 385 3.60 9.14 -23.33
N SER A 386 4.06 8.08 -22.66
CA SER A 386 3.28 6.83 -22.52
C SER A 386 2.14 6.92 -21.50
N SER A 387 2.28 7.73 -20.46
CA SER A 387 1.29 7.90 -19.39
C SER A 387 0.01 8.66 -19.82
N ILE A 388 0.03 9.39 -20.93
CA ILE A 388 -1.18 10.08 -21.46
C ILE A 388 -2.30 9.08 -21.78
N ASN A 389 -1.96 7.86 -22.18
CA ASN A 389 -2.96 6.84 -22.51
C ASN A 389 -3.62 6.21 -21.27
N THR A 390 -3.05 6.40 -20.08
CA THR A 390 -3.59 5.90 -18.79
C THR A 390 -4.16 7.01 -17.90
N ILE A 391 -3.66 8.25 -18.01
CA ILE A 391 -4.16 9.43 -17.29
C ILE A 391 -5.40 9.97 -18.04
N SER A 392 -6.56 9.37 -17.79
CA SER A 392 -7.84 9.79 -18.40
C SER A 392 -8.49 11.02 -17.74
N ASN A 393 -7.85 11.60 -16.72
CA ASN A 393 -8.38 12.74 -15.97
C ASN A 393 -7.56 14.01 -16.26
N SER A 394 -7.97 14.77 -17.27
CA SER A 394 -7.56 16.18 -17.36
C SER A 394 -8.07 16.91 -16.10
N SER A 395 -7.16 17.50 -15.32
CA SER A 395 -7.58 18.30 -14.16
C SER A 395 -8.25 19.58 -14.62
N ASP A 396 -9.27 20.05 -13.89
CA ASP A 396 -9.78 21.43 -14.04
C ASP A 396 -8.87 22.46 -13.35
N TRP A 397 -7.78 22.03 -12.74
CA TRP A 397 -6.85 22.91 -12.04
C TRP A 397 -6.03 23.78 -13.00
N GLU A 398 -6.25 25.09 -12.94
CA GLU A 398 -5.42 26.09 -13.62
C GLU A 398 -4.15 26.36 -12.81
N ILE A 399 -2.98 26.06 -13.39
CA ILE A 399 -1.71 26.11 -12.65
C ILE A 399 -0.97 27.45 -12.77
N SER A 400 -1.43 28.39 -13.61
CA SER A 400 -0.70 29.63 -13.92
C SER A 400 -0.24 30.41 -12.70
N GLU A 401 -1.12 30.68 -11.72
CA GLU A 401 -0.73 31.40 -10.50
C GLU A 401 0.37 30.67 -9.72
N THR A 402 0.20 29.35 -9.55
CA THR A 402 1.17 28.48 -8.87
C THR A 402 2.53 28.53 -9.57
N LEU A 403 2.56 28.42 -10.90
CA LEU A 403 3.80 28.51 -11.70
C LEU A 403 4.49 29.86 -11.51
N GLN A 404 3.75 30.96 -11.50
CA GLN A 404 4.32 32.29 -11.29
C GLN A 404 4.92 32.45 -9.88
N LYS A 405 4.31 31.87 -8.85
CA LYS A 405 4.90 31.85 -7.50
C LYS A 405 6.16 31.01 -7.43
N VAL A 406 6.16 29.82 -8.04
CA VAL A 406 7.35 28.94 -8.07
C VAL A 406 8.48 29.57 -8.89
N LEU A 407 8.19 30.26 -9.99
CA LEU A 407 9.18 31.02 -10.76
C LEU A 407 9.80 32.16 -9.95
N LYS A 408 9.03 32.88 -9.14
CA LYS A 408 9.56 33.92 -8.24
C LYS A 408 10.51 33.35 -7.19
N LEU A 409 10.21 32.16 -6.66
CA LEU A 409 11.13 31.45 -5.76
C LEU A 409 12.42 31.05 -6.50
N PHE A 410 12.29 30.64 -7.77
CA PHE A 410 13.42 30.30 -8.62
C PHE A 410 14.27 31.51 -9.04
N ASP A 411 13.70 32.70 -9.19
CA ASP A 411 14.50 33.90 -9.48
C ASP A 411 15.51 34.22 -8.35
N ASN A 412 15.18 33.84 -7.11
CA ASN A 412 16.05 33.98 -5.93
C ASN A 412 17.05 32.82 -5.73
N PHE A 413 17.25 31.97 -6.74
CA PHE A 413 18.03 30.72 -6.63
C PHE A 413 19.40 30.86 -5.96
N LEU A 414 20.14 31.93 -6.22
CA LEU A 414 21.48 32.11 -5.66
C LEU A 414 21.50 32.36 -4.15
N ASP A 415 20.38 32.81 -3.59
CA ASP A 415 20.21 33.16 -2.18
C ASP A 415 19.36 32.14 -1.40
N ASN A 416 18.67 31.24 -2.11
CA ASN A 416 17.92 30.13 -1.51
C ASN A 416 18.83 29.08 -0.86
N GLY A 417 18.27 28.33 0.10
CA GLY A 417 18.88 27.10 0.59
C GLY A 417 19.00 26.04 -0.50
N LEU A 418 20.07 25.23 -0.45
CA LEU A 418 20.35 24.19 -1.44
C LEU A 418 19.17 23.21 -1.62
N ARG A 419 18.48 22.84 -0.53
CA ARG A 419 17.35 21.90 -0.59
C ARG A 419 16.17 22.47 -1.37
N LEU A 420 15.89 23.76 -1.20
CA LEU A 420 14.86 24.44 -1.99
C LEU A 420 15.25 24.46 -3.47
N ASN A 421 16.51 24.76 -3.79
CA ASN A 421 16.99 24.76 -5.16
C ASN A 421 16.89 23.37 -5.82
N LEU A 422 17.23 22.29 -5.12
CA LEU A 422 17.05 20.93 -5.61
C LEU A 422 15.58 20.59 -5.88
N ALA A 423 14.67 21.03 -5.01
CA ALA A 423 13.23 20.84 -5.22
C ALA A 423 12.71 21.64 -6.44
N LEU A 424 13.20 22.87 -6.63
CA LEU A 424 12.85 23.72 -7.77
C LEU A 424 13.36 23.13 -9.09
N THR A 425 14.61 22.65 -9.14
CA THR A 425 15.17 22.05 -10.36
C THR A 425 14.45 20.74 -10.69
N GLU A 426 14.14 19.90 -9.71
CA GLU A 426 13.32 18.70 -9.92
C GLU A 426 11.94 19.06 -10.49
N PHE A 427 11.26 20.04 -9.87
CA PHE A 427 9.95 20.51 -10.30
C PHE A 427 9.96 21.01 -11.75
N PHE A 428 10.86 21.93 -12.10
CA PHE A 428 10.89 22.46 -13.47
C PHE A 428 11.37 21.42 -14.49
N SER A 429 12.21 20.46 -14.10
CA SER A 429 12.57 19.33 -14.97
C SER A 429 11.36 18.45 -15.26
N LEU A 430 10.49 18.21 -14.26
CA LEU A 430 9.22 17.52 -14.46
C LEU A 430 8.35 18.29 -15.47
N ILE A 431 8.08 19.58 -15.24
CA ILE A 431 7.28 20.42 -16.16
C ILE A 431 7.85 20.39 -17.58
N ALA A 432 9.17 20.57 -17.72
CA ALA A 432 9.85 20.54 -19.01
C ALA A 432 9.72 19.19 -19.72
N SER A 433 9.55 18.08 -18.99
CA SER A 433 9.42 16.74 -19.55
C SER A 433 7.98 16.33 -19.90
N LEU A 434 6.96 17.09 -19.46
CA LEU A 434 5.56 16.81 -19.77
C LEU A 434 5.30 16.89 -21.28
N SER A 435 4.46 16.01 -21.79
CA SER A 435 4.04 15.97 -23.20
C SER A 435 3.08 17.12 -23.59
N ASP A 436 2.55 17.86 -22.61
CA ASP A 436 1.64 18.99 -22.82
C ASP A 436 2.33 20.16 -23.56
N GLN A 437 1.60 20.76 -24.52
CA GLN A 437 2.12 21.88 -25.32
C GLN A 437 2.26 23.17 -24.51
N GLY A 438 1.32 23.46 -23.61
CA GLY A 438 1.41 24.64 -22.73
C GLY A 438 2.56 24.51 -21.73
N ALA A 439 2.77 23.33 -21.15
CA ALA A 439 3.91 23.01 -20.30
C ALA A 439 5.24 23.18 -21.05
N THR A 440 5.29 22.68 -22.30
CA THR A 440 6.47 22.81 -23.17
C THR A 440 6.75 24.27 -23.51
N PHE A 441 5.71 25.04 -23.87
CA PHE A 441 5.83 26.47 -24.15
C PHE A 441 6.37 27.23 -22.93
N PHE A 442 5.78 27.00 -21.75
CA PHE A 442 6.20 27.62 -20.50
C PHE A 442 7.65 27.30 -20.10
N ALA A 443 8.07 26.03 -20.22
CA ALA A 443 9.35 25.57 -19.69
C ALA A 443 10.52 25.68 -20.68
N LEU A 444 10.26 25.53 -21.98
CA LEU A 444 11.31 25.35 -23.00
C LEU A 444 11.29 26.37 -24.13
N SER A 445 10.29 27.26 -24.21
CA SER A 445 10.26 28.30 -25.24
C SER A 445 10.85 29.62 -24.74
N ASP A 446 11.68 30.24 -25.58
CA ASP A 446 12.17 31.61 -25.36
C ASP A 446 11.11 32.67 -25.72
N ASP A 447 9.97 32.27 -26.30
CA ASP A 447 8.86 33.15 -26.65
C ASP A 447 7.90 33.38 -25.46
N CYS A 448 8.02 32.58 -24.39
CA CYS A 448 7.23 32.75 -23.17
C CYS A 448 7.89 33.79 -22.25
N GLU A 449 7.39 35.04 -22.27
CA GLU A 449 7.97 36.15 -21.48
C GLU A 449 8.01 35.87 -19.98
N ASN A 450 6.96 35.23 -19.44
CA ASN A 450 6.86 34.84 -18.04
C ASN A 450 7.16 33.33 -17.83
N GLY A 451 8.01 32.78 -18.70
CA GLY A 451 8.41 31.38 -18.71
C GLY A 451 9.79 31.12 -18.11
N LEU A 452 10.12 29.84 -17.93
CA LEU A 452 11.35 29.40 -17.29
C LEU A 452 12.61 29.87 -18.03
N VAL A 453 12.61 29.87 -19.36
CA VAL A 453 13.78 30.24 -20.17
C VAL A 453 14.22 31.69 -19.88
N LYS A 454 13.29 32.65 -19.84
CA LYS A 454 13.58 34.06 -19.55
C LYS A 454 14.07 34.26 -18.11
N THR A 455 13.44 33.59 -17.14
CA THR A 455 13.91 33.62 -15.75
C THR A 455 15.32 33.04 -15.63
N LEU A 456 15.61 31.92 -16.30
CA LEU A 456 16.92 31.28 -16.28
C LEU A 456 17.99 32.16 -16.93
N GLN A 457 17.71 32.82 -18.06
CA GLN A 457 18.63 33.78 -18.69
C GLN A 457 19.03 34.92 -17.73
N THR A 458 18.05 35.45 -17.00
CA THR A 458 18.25 36.50 -15.98
C THR A 458 19.10 35.98 -14.82
N LEU A 459 18.73 34.82 -14.28
CA LEU A 459 19.45 34.15 -13.20
C LEU A 459 20.91 33.85 -13.57
N CYS A 460 21.16 33.27 -14.74
CA CYS A 460 22.51 32.98 -15.22
C CYS A 460 23.35 34.26 -15.41
N THR A 461 22.73 35.35 -15.86
CA THR A 461 23.40 36.66 -15.94
C THR A 461 23.79 37.18 -14.55
N THR A 462 22.90 37.06 -13.58
CA THR A 462 23.18 37.41 -12.18
C THR A 462 24.28 36.54 -11.58
N ALA A 463 24.27 35.23 -11.84
CA ALA A 463 25.31 34.29 -11.39
C ALA A 463 26.69 34.68 -11.95
N LYS A 464 26.78 34.97 -13.26
CA LYS A 464 28.01 35.46 -13.90
C LYS A 464 28.53 36.73 -13.24
N ARG A 465 27.65 37.68 -12.92
CA ARG A 465 28.02 38.94 -12.25
C ARG A 465 28.53 38.72 -10.82
N ARG A 466 27.88 37.84 -10.05
CA ARG A 466 28.21 37.57 -8.63
C ARG A 466 29.53 36.82 -8.47
N VAL A 467 29.78 35.84 -9.34
CA VAL A 467 30.97 34.99 -9.30
C VAL A 467 32.17 35.67 -9.98
N GLY A 468 31.91 36.32 -11.12
CA GLY A 468 32.93 36.97 -11.93
C GLY A 468 33.91 36.00 -12.59
N LYS A 469 35.02 36.54 -13.12
CA LYS A 469 36.16 35.80 -13.70
C LYS A 469 37.33 35.71 -12.73
N LYS A 470 37.08 35.33 -11.47
CA LYS A 470 38.16 35.15 -10.49
C LYS A 470 38.98 33.90 -10.85
N SER A 471 40.30 33.95 -10.68
CA SER A 471 41.22 32.83 -11.00
C SER A 471 40.78 31.51 -10.38
N ASP A 472 40.19 31.57 -9.18
CA ASP A 472 39.91 30.39 -8.36
C ASP A 472 38.48 29.85 -8.59
N THR A 473 37.70 30.48 -9.48
CA THR A 473 36.29 30.12 -9.75
C THR A 473 36.16 28.66 -10.16
N ARG A 474 37.02 28.21 -11.06
CA ARG A 474 37.02 26.83 -11.56
C ARG A 474 37.30 25.84 -10.43
N THR A 475 38.33 26.09 -9.63
CA THR A 475 38.68 25.24 -8.48
C THR A 475 37.57 25.21 -7.44
N ASN A 476 36.89 26.33 -7.19
CA ASN A 476 35.76 26.35 -6.27
C ASN A 476 34.54 25.56 -6.79
N ILE A 477 34.30 25.55 -8.10
CA ILE A 477 33.28 24.71 -8.73
C ILE A 477 33.68 23.23 -8.64
N GLU A 478 34.94 22.89 -8.96
CA GLU A 478 35.49 21.53 -8.81
C GLU A 478 35.31 21.00 -7.37
N ASN A 479 35.66 21.81 -6.38
CA ASN A 479 35.50 21.47 -4.97
C ASN A 479 34.01 21.32 -4.58
N ALA A 480 33.13 22.18 -5.10
CA ALA A 480 31.69 22.08 -4.83
C ALA A 480 31.08 20.79 -5.39
N TYR A 481 31.53 20.32 -6.57
CA TYR A 481 31.14 19.01 -7.08
C TYR A 481 31.56 17.87 -6.13
N GLU A 482 32.74 17.94 -5.53
CA GLU A 482 33.23 16.91 -4.60
C GLU A 482 32.44 16.91 -3.30
N ILE A 483 32.18 18.10 -2.74
CA ILE A 483 31.35 18.27 -1.55
C ILE A 483 29.94 17.70 -1.75
N LEU A 484 29.33 17.96 -2.91
CA LEU A 484 28.00 17.43 -3.25
C LEU A 484 28.02 15.91 -3.49
N ALA A 485 29.08 15.37 -4.11
CA ALA A 485 29.23 13.93 -4.32
C ALA A 485 29.38 13.15 -3.00
N ASP A 486 30.04 13.75 -2.00
CA ASP A 486 30.21 13.18 -0.66
C ASP A 486 28.98 13.38 0.25
N GLY A 487 27.91 13.98 -0.26
CA GLY A 487 26.67 14.24 0.49
C GLY A 487 26.82 15.29 1.60
N GLN A 488 27.90 16.07 1.61
CA GLN A 488 28.14 17.11 2.61
C GLN A 488 27.39 18.39 2.22
N THR A 489 26.71 19.03 3.18
CA THR A 489 26.01 20.31 2.95
C THR A 489 26.82 21.53 3.40
N ASP A 490 27.97 21.31 4.07
CA ASP A 490 28.75 22.34 4.78
C ASP A 490 29.84 23.00 3.91
N GLY A 491 29.49 23.31 2.66
CA GLY A 491 30.34 24.02 1.71
C GLY A 491 29.98 25.50 1.54
N ASN A 492 30.75 26.23 0.72
CA ASN A 492 30.39 27.58 0.30
C ASN A 492 29.07 27.53 -0.50
N GLY A 493 27.94 27.79 0.18
CA GLY A 493 26.59 27.56 -0.35
C GLY A 493 26.32 28.19 -1.72
N THR A 494 27.00 29.29 -2.04
CA THR A 494 26.91 29.92 -3.37
C THR A 494 27.46 29.02 -4.48
N PHE A 495 28.60 28.34 -4.30
CA PHE A 495 29.16 27.45 -5.33
C PHE A 495 28.41 26.12 -5.46
N ASN A 496 27.83 25.62 -4.37
CA ASN A 496 26.92 24.47 -4.43
C ASN A 496 25.66 24.81 -5.25
N ASN A 497 25.10 26.00 -5.06
CA ASN A 497 24.00 26.50 -5.88
C ASN A 497 24.44 26.66 -7.35
N ILE A 498 25.64 27.19 -7.63
CA ILE A 498 26.14 27.31 -9.01
C ILE A 498 26.30 25.95 -9.69
N VAL A 499 26.85 24.95 -9.00
CA VAL A 499 26.93 23.57 -9.53
C VAL A 499 25.52 23.04 -9.83
N THR A 500 24.57 23.22 -8.91
CA THR A 500 23.18 22.81 -9.11
C THR A 500 22.55 23.49 -10.34
N LEU A 501 22.85 24.78 -10.57
CA LEU A 501 22.40 25.53 -11.75
C LEU A 501 23.04 25.00 -13.04
N ILE A 502 24.33 24.65 -13.01
CA ILE A 502 25.05 24.06 -14.14
C ILE A 502 24.41 22.72 -14.55
N GLU A 503 24.17 21.83 -13.59
CA GLU A 503 23.52 20.54 -13.82
C GLU A 503 22.09 20.70 -14.33
N PHE A 504 21.35 21.69 -13.82
CA PHE A 504 20.01 21.99 -14.30
C PHE A 504 19.98 22.46 -15.76
N CYS A 505 20.93 23.31 -16.18
CA CYS A 505 21.06 23.70 -17.58
C CYS A 505 21.39 22.50 -18.50
N GLN A 506 22.19 21.54 -18.02
CA GLN A 506 22.49 20.30 -18.75
C GLN A 506 21.24 19.42 -18.90
N GLU A 507 20.48 19.26 -17.82
CA GLU A 507 19.22 18.50 -17.82
C GLU A 507 18.18 19.11 -18.77
N LEU A 508 17.94 20.43 -18.71
CA LEU A 508 16.99 21.11 -19.59
C LEU A 508 17.39 20.99 -21.07
N LYS A 509 18.69 21.10 -21.38
CA LYS A 509 19.18 20.85 -22.74
C LYS A 509 18.86 19.43 -23.20
N ALA A 510 19.15 18.43 -22.36
CA ALA A 510 18.89 17.04 -22.70
C ALA A 510 17.39 16.80 -22.94
N ILE A 511 16.52 17.34 -22.08
CA ILE A 511 15.05 17.25 -22.25
C ILE A 511 14.60 17.90 -23.55
N ALA A 512 15.06 19.13 -23.85
CA ALA A 512 14.69 19.85 -25.05
C ALA A 512 15.15 19.13 -26.33
N GLN A 513 16.37 18.57 -26.32
CA GLN A 513 16.90 17.78 -27.43
C GLN A 513 16.08 16.50 -27.64
N THR A 514 15.76 15.77 -26.58
CA THR A 514 14.93 14.56 -26.63
C THR A 514 13.55 14.88 -27.21
N LYS A 515 12.88 15.94 -26.75
CA LYS A 515 11.58 16.36 -27.30
C LYS A 515 11.65 16.75 -28.77
N ASN A 516 12.70 17.47 -29.17
CA ASN A 516 12.91 17.81 -30.58
C ASN A 516 13.04 16.55 -31.46
N LEU A 517 13.72 15.50 -30.97
CA LEU A 517 13.81 14.22 -31.66
C LEU A 517 12.47 13.49 -31.77
N PHE A 518 11.61 13.57 -30.75
CA PHE A 518 10.25 13.02 -30.82
C PHE A 518 9.39 13.74 -31.86
N HIS A 519 9.38 15.07 -31.86
CA HIS A 519 8.65 15.85 -32.86
C HIS A 519 9.10 15.56 -34.28
N GLN A 520 10.41 15.42 -34.50
CA GLN A 520 10.96 15.03 -35.81
C GLN A 520 10.56 13.61 -36.24
N ARG A 521 10.43 12.66 -35.29
CA ARG A 521 9.98 11.29 -35.60
C ARG A 521 8.50 11.26 -35.96
N ASP A 522 7.65 11.96 -35.22
CA ASP A 522 6.20 11.98 -35.46
C ASP A 522 5.84 12.62 -36.81
N GLU A 523 6.56 13.68 -37.20
CA GLU A 523 6.42 14.29 -38.54
C GLU A 523 6.82 13.33 -39.68
N TYR A 524 7.77 12.42 -39.45
CA TYR A 524 8.24 11.44 -40.45
C TYR A 524 7.32 10.22 -40.60
N PHE A 525 6.48 9.90 -39.61
CA PHE A 525 5.52 8.78 -39.67
C PHE A 525 4.10 9.21 -40.07
N MET A 526 3.82 10.52 -40.09
CA MET A 526 2.54 11.12 -40.50
C MET A 526 2.57 11.69 -41.93
N ALA A 527 3.73 11.72 -42.60
CA ALA A 527 3.92 12.04 -44.01
C ALA A 527 4.05 10.76 -44.84
#